data_AF-A0A520IDG5-F1
#
_entry.id   AF-A0A520IDG5-F1
#
_cell.length_a   1.000
_cell.length_b   1.000
_cell.length_c   1.000
_cell.angle_alpha   90.00
_cell.angle_beta   90.00
_cell.angle_gamma   90.00
#
_symmetry.space_group_name_H-M   'P 1'
#
loop_
_entity.id
_entity.type
_entity.pdbx_description
1 polymer ?
#
loop_
_entity_poly.entity_id
_entity_poly.type
_entity_poly.pdbx_seq_one_letter_code
_entity_poly.pdbx_strand_id
1 'polypeptide(L)'
;DDVLLKLSSGTDMRKAVKGYNLDFINTALSLICAVIIVSYFMYTMSPEITERLQTHRLYYTCLFVLMGIFRYLQLIFVQQDSQSPTKILYKDRFIQASILLWIICFYIILYVKDITIFK
;
A
#
# COMPACT_ATOMS: atom_id res chain seq x y z
N ASP A 1 -5.46 9.06 15.08
CA ASP A 1 -5.01 9.21 16.48
C ASP A 1 -6.07 9.88 17.35
N ASP A 2 -6.43 11.13 17.06
CA ASP A 2 -7.40 11.91 17.86
C ASP A 2 -8.79 11.24 18.04
N VAL A 3 -9.27 10.44 17.08
CA VAL A 3 -10.54 9.69 17.21
C VAL A 3 -10.41 8.52 18.20
N LEU A 4 -9.29 7.78 18.18
CA LEU A 4 -9.00 6.70 19.14
C LEU A 4 -8.80 7.27 20.55
N LEU A 5 -8.08 8.39 20.65
CA LEU A 5 -7.86 9.09 21.93
C LEU A 5 -9.17 9.62 22.51
N LYS A 6 -10.10 10.08 21.67
CA LYS A 6 -11.46 10.43 22.11
C LYS A 6 -12.22 9.24 22.71
N LEU A 7 -12.10 8.05 22.11
CA LEU A 7 -12.72 6.82 22.63
C LEU A 7 -12.14 6.39 23.99
N SER A 8 -10.84 6.59 24.21
CA SER A 8 -10.18 6.21 25.46
C SER A 8 -10.24 7.28 26.56
N SER A 9 -10.25 8.56 26.21
CA SER A 9 -10.12 9.71 27.13
C SER A 9 -11.44 10.46 27.37
N GLY A 10 -12.44 10.29 26.50
CA GLY A 10 -13.72 11.03 26.56
C GLY A 10 -13.60 12.54 26.26
N THR A 11 -12.39 13.06 26.06
CA THR A 11 -12.13 14.47 25.78
C THR A 11 -11.92 14.71 24.28
N ASP A 12 -12.68 15.65 23.72
CA ASP A 12 -12.52 16.08 22.33
C ASP A 12 -11.22 16.90 22.18
N MET A 13 -10.18 16.33 21.57
CA MET A 13 -8.94 17.08 21.27
C MET A 13 -9.16 18.18 20.23
N ARG A 14 -10.03 17.97 19.22
CA ARG A 14 -10.29 18.92 18.13
C ARG A 14 -11.74 18.89 17.65
N LYS A 15 -12.31 20.06 17.34
CA LYS A 15 -13.69 20.23 16.85
C LYS A 15 -13.98 19.45 15.56
N ALA A 16 -12.98 19.33 14.67
CA ALA A 16 -13.08 18.60 13.40
C ALA A 16 -13.24 17.08 13.56
N VAL A 17 -12.82 16.51 14.69
CA VAL A 17 -12.87 15.07 14.96
C VAL A 17 -14.30 14.61 15.31
N LYS A 18 -15.21 15.54 15.64
CA LYS A 18 -16.61 15.23 16.00
C LYS A 18 -17.42 14.54 14.90
N GLY A 19 -17.09 14.75 13.63
CA GLY A 19 -17.82 14.19 12.50
C GLY A 19 -17.36 12.79 12.05
N TYR A 20 -16.28 12.27 12.63
CA TYR A 20 -15.67 11.02 12.17
C TYR A 20 -15.81 9.92 13.21
N ASN A 21 -16.34 8.78 12.78
CA ASN A 21 -16.24 7.52 13.52
C ASN A 21 -15.06 6.69 12.96
N LEU A 22 -14.40 5.90 13.81
CA LEU A 22 -13.35 4.98 13.39
C LEU A 22 -13.83 3.99 12.35
N ASP A 23 -15.03 3.45 12.50
CA ASP A 23 -15.57 2.48 11.55
C ASP A 23 -15.71 3.10 10.15
N PHE A 24 -16.11 4.37 10.09
CA PHE A 24 -16.21 5.10 8.83
C PHE A 24 -14.83 5.30 8.19
N ILE A 25 -13.83 5.74 8.97
CA ILE A 25 -12.46 5.94 8.47
C ILE A 25 -11.86 4.61 8.00
N ASN A 26 -12.02 3.54 8.78
CA ASN A 26 -11.52 2.20 8.47
C ASN A 26 -12.16 1.63 7.20
N THR A 27 -13.46 1.84 7.02
CA THR A 27 -14.18 1.41 5.81
C THR A 27 -13.74 2.20 4.59
N ALA A 28 -13.64 3.53 4.70
CA ALA A 28 -13.15 4.39 3.64
C ALA A 28 -11.71 4.02 3.23
N LEU A 29 -10.86 3.72 4.21
CA LEU A 29 -9.48 3.28 3.97
C LEU A 29 -9.44 1.97 3.18
N SER A 30 -10.25 0.99 3.57
CA SER A 30 -10.34 -0.30 2.86
C SER A 30 -10.79 -0.13 1.41
N LEU A 31 -11.76 0.76 1.17
CA LEU A 31 -12.26 1.07 -0.17
C LEU A 31 -11.16 1.70 -1.03
N ILE A 32 -10.43 2.68 -0.49
CA ILE A 32 -9.32 3.32 -1.21
C ILE A 32 -8.21 2.29 -1.51
N CYS A 33 -7.87 1.44 -0.55
CA CYS A 33 -6.90 0.36 -0.75
C CYS A 33 -7.31 -0.59 -1.88
N ALA A 34 -8.59 -0.98 -1.95
CA ALA A 34 -9.10 -1.81 -3.03
C ALA A 34 -8.98 -1.12 -4.40
N VAL A 35 -9.32 0.18 -4.48
CA VAL A 35 -9.16 0.98 -5.70
C VAL A 35 -7.69 1.04 -6.12
N ILE A 36 -6.76 1.29 -5.19
CA ILE A 36 -5.31 1.33 -5.47
C ILE A 36 -4.83 0.01 -6.09
N ILE A 37 -5.27 -1.13 -5.54
CA ILE A 37 -4.91 -2.46 -6.05
C ILE A 37 -5.39 -2.60 -7.50
N VAL A 38 -6.66 -2.32 -7.76
CA VAL A 38 -7.25 -2.44 -9.11
C VAL A 38 -6.56 -1.50 -10.09
N SER A 39 -6.35 -0.24 -9.70
CA SER A 39 -5.65 0.74 -10.54
C SER A 39 -4.22 0.30 -10.85
N TYR A 40 -3.50 -0.30 -9.90
CA TYR A 40 -2.16 -0.82 -10.14
C TYR A 40 -2.17 -2.00 -11.11
N PHE A 41 -3.11 -2.94 -10.96
CA PHE A 41 -3.28 -4.03 -11.91
C PHE A 41 -3.56 -3.51 -13.33
N MET A 42 -4.50 -2.57 -13.46
CA MET A 42 -4.83 -1.93 -14.74
C MET A 42 -3.60 -1.25 -15.36
N TYR A 43 -2.78 -0.58 -14.56
CA TYR A 43 -1.51 0.00 -15.02
C TYR A 43 -0.56 -1.08 -15.54
N THR A 44 -0.33 -2.16 -14.77
CA THR A 44 0.62 -3.22 -15.16
C THR A 44 0.19 -4.04 -16.37
N MET A 45 -1.12 -4.14 -16.62
CA MET A 45 -1.70 -4.86 -17.75
C MET A 45 -2.06 -3.97 -18.94
N SER A 46 -1.89 -2.65 -18.82
CA SER A 46 -2.21 -1.72 -19.90
C SER A 46 -1.35 -2.03 -21.13
N PRO A 47 -1.96 -2.10 -22.34
CA PRO A 47 -1.23 -2.36 -23.58
C PRO A 47 -0.17 -1.28 -23.85
N GLU A 48 -0.42 -0.02 -23.48
CA GLU A 48 0.54 1.08 -23.62
C GLU A 48 1.82 0.81 -22.83
N ILE A 49 1.69 0.34 -21.58
CA ILE A 49 2.84 0.06 -20.70
C ILE A 49 3.59 -1.18 -21.20
N THR A 50 2.84 -2.19 -21.62
CA THR A 50 3.40 -3.42 -22.19
C THR A 50 4.20 -3.15 -23.46
N GLU A 51 3.70 -2.28 -24.34
CA GLU A 51 4.36 -1.90 -25.59
C GLU A 51 5.59 -1.04 -25.32
N ARG A 52 5.50 -0.09 -24.38
CA ARG A 52 6.61 0.81 -24.00
C ARG A 52 7.77 0.08 -23.33
N LEU A 53 7.48 -0.84 -22.40
CA LEU A 53 8.52 -1.61 -21.71
C LEU A 53 8.92 -2.89 -22.47
N GLN A 54 8.15 -3.29 -23.49
CA GLN A 54 8.28 -4.56 -24.22
C GLN A 54 8.40 -5.77 -23.29
N THR A 55 7.66 -5.77 -22.18
CA THR A 55 7.67 -6.87 -21.20
C THR A 55 6.29 -7.04 -20.60
N HIS A 56 5.78 -8.27 -20.65
CA HIS A 56 4.52 -8.64 -19.98
C HIS A 56 4.71 -8.92 -18.49
N ARG A 57 5.96 -8.94 -17.99
CA ARG A 57 6.28 -9.45 -16.64
C ARG A 57 6.02 -8.44 -15.53
N LEU A 58 5.54 -7.24 -15.87
CA LEU A 58 5.32 -6.17 -14.89
C LEU A 58 4.25 -6.56 -13.84
N TYR A 59 3.30 -7.45 -14.14
CA TYR A 59 2.29 -7.87 -13.17
C TYR A 59 2.88 -8.57 -11.92
N TYR A 60 4.12 -9.09 -11.96
CA TYR A 60 4.75 -9.69 -10.80
C TYR A 60 4.98 -8.68 -9.67
N THR A 61 5.15 -7.39 -10.00
CA THR A 61 5.31 -6.34 -8.99
C THR A 61 4.03 -6.12 -8.19
N CYS A 62 2.85 -6.50 -8.73
CA CYS A 62 1.56 -6.40 -8.04
C CYS A 62 1.55 -7.22 -6.75
N LEU A 63 2.27 -8.35 -6.70
CA LEU A 63 2.34 -9.18 -5.51
C LEU A 63 2.95 -8.42 -4.32
N PHE A 64 4.02 -7.64 -4.56
CA PHE A 64 4.66 -6.83 -3.52
C PHE A 64 3.80 -5.65 -3.07
N VAL A 65 3.06 -5.04 -4.00
CA VAL A 65 2.10 -3.98 -3.69
C VAL A 65 0.95 -4.52 -2.83
N LEU A 66 0.39 -5.67 -3.19
CA LEU A 66 -0.64 -6.37 -2.43
C LEU A 66 -0.16 -6.68 -1.01
N MET A 67 1.04 -7.26 -0.86
CA MET A 67 1.62 -7.55 0.45
C MET A 67 1.80 -6.29 1.30
N GLY A 68 2.26 -5.19 0.70
CA GLY A 68 2.41 -3.91 1.39
C GLY A 68 1.07 -3.34 1.90
N ILE A 69 0.03 -3.38 1.05
CA ILE A 69 -1.31 -2.90 1.40
C ILE A 69 -1.94 -3.78 2.48
N PHE A 70 -1.84 -5.11 2.36
CA PHE A 70 -2.35 -6.02 3.39
C PHE A 70 -1.65 -5.81 4.73
N ARG A 71 -0.32 -5.65 4.74
CA ARG A 71 0.41 -5.35 5.97
C ARG A 71 -0.06 -4.03 6.57
N TYR A 72 -0.25 -3.00 5.76
CA TYR A 72 -0.75 -1.71 6.21
C TYR A 72 -2.14 -1.81 6.84
N LEU A 73 -3.08 -2.52 6.21
CA LEU A 73 -4.41 -2.77 6.78
C LEU A 73 -4.34 -3.59 8.07
N GLN A 74 -3.44 -4.58 8.16
CA GLN A 74 -3.22 -5.36 9.38
C GLN A 74 -2.77 -4.47 10.55
N LEU A 75 -1.85 -3.54 10.32
CA LEU A 75 -1.39 -2.59 11.36
C LEU A 75 -2.55 -1.70 11.84
N ILE A 76 -3.37 -1.21 10.92
CA ILE A 76 -4.49 -0.32 11.24
C ILE A 76 -5.59 -1.07 12.01
N PHE A 77 -6.03 -2.24 11.54
CA PHE A 77 -7.19 -2.95 12.12
C PHE A 77 -6.85 -3.83 13.31
N VAL A 78 -5.68 -4.46 13.31
CA VAL A 78 -5.31 -5.41 14.38
C VAL A 78 -4.56 -4.70 15.50
N GLN A 79 -3.58 -3.85 15.15
CA GLN A 79 -2.76 -3.18 16.16
C GLN A 79 -3.40 -1.87 16.66
N GLN A 80 -4.52 -1.45 16.03
CA GLN A 80 -5.21 -0.17 16.29
C GLN A 80 -4.26 1.03 16.33
N ASP A 81 -3.11 0.90 15.66
CA ASP A 81 -2.02 1.84 15.81
C ASP A 81 -2.16 2.86 14.67
N SER A 82 -3.08 3.82 14.86
CA SER A 82 -3.32 4.90 13.90
C SER A 82 -2.21 5.98 13.92
N GLN A 83 -1.00 5.58 14.29
CA GLN A 83 0.20 6.39 14.13
C GLN A 83 0.25 6.94 12.71
N SER A 84 0.85 8.11 12.54
CA SER A 84 0.90 8.77 11.24
C SER A 84 1.39 7.80 10.15
N PRO A 85 0.80 7.83 8.94
CA PRO A 85 1.17 6.91 7.85
C PRO A 85 2.69 6.90 7.57
N THR A 86 3.32 8.07 7.71
CA THR A 86 4.76 8.24 7.59
C THR A 86 5.51 7.48 8.68
N LYS A 87 5.03 7.49 9.93
CA LYS A 87 5.68 6.78 11.03
C LYS A 87 5.55 5.26 10.88
N ILE A 88 4.40 4.77 10.39
CA ILE A 88 4.21 3.36 10.04
C ILE A 88 5.26 2.92 9.02
N LEU A 89 5.47 3.71 7.97
CA LEU A 89 6.48 3.45 6.94
C LEU A 89 7.91 3.36 7.51
N TYR A 90 8.28 4.22 8.46
CA TYR A 90 9.62 4.21 9.06
C TYR A 90 9.81 3.13 10.13
N LYS A 91 8.73 2.67 10.78
CA LYS A 91 8.80 1.74 11.91
C LYS A 91 8.63 0.29 11.50
N ASP A 92 7.79 0.01 10.51
CA ASP A 92 7.51 -1.36 10.08
C ASP A 92 8.52 -1.84 9.03
N ARG A 93 9.39 -2.76 9.45
CA ARG A 93 10.42 -3.36 8.60
C ARG A 93 9.84 -4.19 7.45
N PHE A 94 8.63 -4.73 7.61
CA PHE A 94 8.00 -5.54 6.57
C PHE A 94 7.55 -4.66 5.41
N ILE A 95 6.92 -3.52 5.69
CA ILE A 95 6.55 -2.53 4.67
C ILE A 95 7.80 -2.03 3.94
N GLN A 96 8.87 -1.72 4.67
CA GLN A 96 10.15 -1.32 4.07
C GLN A 96 10.72 -2.40 3.14
N ALA A 97 10.74 -3.65 3.60
CA ALA A 97 11.19 -4.78 2.77
C ALA A 97 10.31 -4.95 1.53
N SER A 98 8.99 -4.81 1.66
CA SER A 98 8.04 -4.92 0.55
C SER A 98 8.28 -3.83 -0.50
N ILE A 99 8.55 -2.59 -0.08
CA ILE A 99 8.89 -1.48 -0.99
C ILE A 99 10.25 -1.72 -1.65
N LEU A 100 11.25 -2.17 -0.89
CA LEU A 100 12.60 -2.42 -1.41
C LEU A 100 12.56 -3.56 -2.44
N LEU A 101 11.88 -4.67 -2.14
CA LEU A 101 11.65 -5.77 -3.06
C LEU A 101 10.87 -5.32 -4.31
N TRP A 102 9.88 -4.44 -4.15
CA TRP A 102 9.15 -3.86 -5.27
C TRP A 102 10.07 -3.04 -6.18
N ILE A 103 10.92 -2.16 -5.63
CA ILE A 103 11.91 -1.37 -6.40
C ILE A 103 12.88 -2.29 -7.12
N ILE A 104 13.43 -3.30 -6.42
CA ILE A 104 14.34 -4.28 -7.02
C ILE A 104 13.64 -5.03 -8.17
N CYS A 105 12.42 -5.51 -7.95
CA CYS A 105 11.67 -6.24 -8.97
C CYS A 105 11.40 -5.36 -10.19
N PHE A 106 11.00 -4.11 -9.97
CA PHE A 106 10.75 -3.14 -11.04
C PHE A 106 12.03 -2.82 -11.83
N TYR A 107 13.16 -2.63 -11.12
CA TYR A 107 14.46 -2.40 -11.73
C TYR A 107 14.93 -3.62 -12.54
N ILE A 108 14.78 -4.83 -12.00
CA ILE A 108 15.09 -6.08 -12.71
C ILE A 108 14.25 -6.19 -13.99
N ILE A 109 12.94 -5.95 -13.92
CA ILE A 109 12.06 -6.07 -15.09
C ILE A 109 12.41 -5.05 -16.18
N LEU A 110 12.85 -3.84 -15.80
CA LEU A 110 13.24 -2.79 -16.75
C LEU A 110 14.62 -3.01 -17.38
N TYR A 111 15.64 -3.35 -16.57
CA TYR A 111 17.03 -3.39 -17.01
C TYR A 111 17.51 -4.80 -17.37
N VAL A 112 16.94 -5.84 -16.77
CA VAL A 112 17.30 -7.25 -17.04
C VAL A 112 16.44 -7.77 -18.20
N LYS A 113 16.41 -7.01 -19.30
CA LYS A 113 15.83 -7.43 -20.57
C LYS A 113 16.81 -8.28 -21.39
N ASP A 114 18.11 -8.15 -21.12
CA ASP A 114 19.20 -8.78 -21.88
C ASP A 114 19.73 -10.10 -21.31
N ILE A 115 19.27 -10.56 -20.13
CA ILE A 115 19.67 -11.89 -19.64
C ILE A 115 18.70 -12.93 -20.20
N THR A 116 19.15 -13.55 -21.29
CA THR A 116 18.69 -14.81 -21.86
C THR A 116 18.82 -15.96 -20.83
N ILE A 117 18.04 -15.94 -19.75
CA ILE A 117 18.10 -17.02 -18.73
C ILE A 117 17.48 -18.32 -19.27
N PHE A 118 16.63 -18.24 -20.29
CA PHE A 118 16.12 -19.41 -20.98
C PHE A 118 16.30 -19.20 -22.49
N LYS A 119 17.33 -19.86 -23.03
CA LYS A 119 17.45 -20.19 -24.44
C LYS A 119 16.71 -21.51 -24.68
#